data_AF-A0A4P9ZN67-F1
#
_entry.id   AF-A0A4P9ZN67-F1
#
_cell.length_a   1.000
_cell.length_b   1.000
_cell.length_c   1.000
_cell.angle_alpha   90.00
_cell.angle_beta   90.00
_cell.angle_gamma   90.00
#
_symmetry.space_group_name_H-M   'P 1'
#
loop_
_entity.id
_entity.type
_entity.pdbx_description
1 polymer ?
#
loop_
_entity_poly.entity_id
_entity_poly.type
_entity_poly.pdbx_seq_one_letter_code
_entity_poly.pdbx_strand_id
1 'polypeptide(L)' 'VSAADGTCDAQVVVTECLKNSNNAFGACSATDYACRCLAQEAIAGCYINCPDHPDSLGAQGNRQIYCNQASAEESR' A
#
# COMPACT_ATOMS: atom_id res chain seq x y z
N VAL A 1 -12.86 -5.06 -17.56
CA VAL A 1 -12.34 -3.80 -16.98
C VAL A 1 -11.17 -4.19 -16.09
N SER A 2 -9.94 -4.16 -16.59
CA SER A 2 -9.01 -3.03 -16.70
C SER A 2 -7.91 -3.23 -15.67
N ALA A 3 -6.74 -3.71 -16.09
CA ALA A 3 -5.55 -3.71 -15.25
C ALA A 3 -4.62 -2.66 -15.82
N ALA A 4 -4.76 -1.44 -15.29
CA ALA A 4 -3.77 -0.37 -15.29
C ALA A 4 -2.66 -0.45 -16.38
N ASP A 5 -3.05 -0.22 -17.64
CA ASP A 5 -2.11 0.19 -18.71
C ASP A 5 -1.83 1.69 -18.53
N GLY A 6 -1.32 2.05 -17.35
CA GLY A 6 -0.69 3.35 -17.09
C GLY A 6 0.79 3.11 -17.23
N THR A 7 1.39 3.59 -18.32
CA THR A 7 2.78 3.39 -18.74
C THR A 7 3.77 3.75 -17.64
N CYS A 8 4.02 2.81 -16.73
CA CYS A 8 5.11 2.91 -15.79
C CYS A 8 6.28 2.11 -16.32
N ASP A 9 7.39 2.78 -16.61
CA ASP A 9 8.63 2.15 -17.07
C ASP A 9 9.09 1.01 -16.12
N ALA A 10 8.72 1.12 -14.84
CA ALA A 10 8.99 0.16 -13.78
C ALA A 10 7.82 -0.78 -13.44
N GLN A 11 6.94 -1.10 -14.40
CA GLN A 11 5.74 -1.91 -14.15
C GLN A 11 6.04 -3.28 -13.49
N VAL A 12 7.13 -3.95 -13.88
CA VAL A 12 7.56 -5.21 -13.25
C VAL A 12 7.93 -4.99 -11.78
N VAL A 13 8.75 -3.96 -11.50
CA VAL A 13 9.20 -3.63 -10.14
C VAL A 13 8.00 -3.29 -9.25
N VAL A 14 7.06 -2.50 -9.75
CA VAL A 14 5.86 -2.14 -8.99
C VAL A 14 4.93 -3.32 -8.80
N THR A 15 4.78 -4.19 -9.79
CA THR A 15 3.98 -5.41 -9.64
C THR A 15 4.55 -6.34 -8.58
N GLU A 16 5.86 -6.57 -8.58
CA GLU A 16 6.53 -7.40 -7.56
C GLU A 16 6.44 -6.76 -6.16
N CYS A 17 6.69 -5.44 -6.08
CA CYS A 17 6.55 -4.69 -4.85
C CYS A 17 5.13 -4.80 -4.29
N LEU A 18 4.11 -4.59 -5.13
CA LEU A 18 2.71 -4.70 -4.73
C LEU A 18 2.37 -6.12 -4.29
N LYS A 19 2.86 -7.15 -4.99
CA LYS A 19 2.63 -8.55 -4.60
C LYS A 19 3.21 -8.83 -3.21
N ASN A 20 4.46 -8.43 -2.95
CA ASN A 20 5.10 -8.64 -1.65
C ASN A 20 4.41 -7.85 -0.54
N SER A 21 4.09 -6.58 -0.79
CA SER A 21 3.47 -5.70 0.21
C SER A 21 2.01 -6.09 0.50
N ASN A 22 1.25 -6.55 -0.49
CA ASN A 22 -0.09 -7.11 -0.26
C ASN A 22 -0.03 -8.44 0.51
N ASN A 23 0.97 -9.28 0.24
CA ASN A 23 1.19 -10.48 1.04
C ASN A 23 1.51 -10.14 2.50
N ALA A 24 2.36 -9.14 2.74
CA ALA A 24 2.63 -8.63 4.08
C ALA A 24 1.36 -8.10 4.75
N PHE A 25 0.54 -7.33 4.04
CA PHE A 25 -0.74 -6.82 4.54
C PHE A 25 -1.71 -7.96 4.92
N GLY A 26 -1.77 -9.02 4.10
CA GLY A 26 -2.60 -10.20 4.37
C GLY A 26 -2.07 -11.08 5.49
N ALA A 27 -0.78 -11.00 5.80
CA ALA A 27 -0.16 -11.69 6.94
C ALA A 27 -0.41 -10.98 8.28
N CYS A 28 -0.74 -9.68 8.26
CA CYS A 28 -1.10 -8.94 9.45
C CYS A 28 -2.45 -9.38 10.03
N SER A 29 -2.58 -9.38 11.35
CA SER A 29 -3.89 -9.55 12.00
C SER A 29 -4.81 -8.37 11.64
N ALA A 30 -6.12 -8.62 11.57
CA ALA A 30 -7.10 -7.60 11.19
C ALA A 30 -7.10 -6.38 12.13
N THR A 31 -6.73 -6.59 13.39
CA THR A 31 -6.61 -5.56 14.44
C THR A 31 -5.19 -5.08 14.66
N ASP A 32 -4.20 -5.59 13.94
CA ASP A 32 -2.83 -5.11 14.05
C ASP A 32 -2.64 -3.94 13.09
N TYR A 33 -3.14 -2.77 13.48
CA TYR A 33 -3.11 -1.61 12.60
C TYR A 33 -1.68 -1.11 12.38
N ALA A 34 -0.75 -1.37 13.30
CA ALA A 34 0.67 -1.08 13.12
C ALA A 34 1.29 -1.90 11.97
N CYS A 35 1.09 -3.22 11.97
CA CYS A 35 1.52 -4.10 10.88
C CYS A 35 0.85 -3.71 9.55
N ARG A 36 -0.47 -3.45 9.59
CA ARG A 36 -1.23 -3.05 8.40
C ARG A 36 -0.79 -1.69 7.86
N CYS A 37 -0.47 -0.74 8.74
CA CYS A 37 0.12 0.55 8.39
C CYS A 37 1.44 0.34 7.64
N LEU A 38 2.39 -0.40 8.22
CA LEU A 38 3.70 -0.67 7.58
C LEU A 38 3.56 -1.30 6.19
N ALA A 39 2.67 -2.28 6.05
CA ALA A 39 2.42 -2.90 4.75
C ALA A 39 1.80 -1.92 3.74
N GLN A 40 0.94 -1.00 4.20
CA GLN A 40 0.32 0.02 3.35
C GLN A 40 1.27 1.17 3.02
N GLU A 41 2.22 1.50 3.89
CA GLU A 41 3.35 2.37 3.57
C GLU A 41 4.18 1.78 2.44
N ALA A 42 4.46 0.47 2.49
CA ALA A 42 5.17 -0.23 1.43
C ALA A 42 4.36 -0.23 0.12
N ILE A 43 3.05 -0.50 0.16
CA ILE A 43 2.15 -0.42 -1.02
C ILE A 43 2.19 0.98 -1.63
N ALA A 44 2.03 2.04 -0.83
CA ALA A 44 2.10 3.42 -1.30
C ALA A 44 3.49 3.77 -1.87
N GLY A 45 4.55 3.27 -1.23
CA GLY A 45 5.93 3.41 -1.68
C GLY A 45 6.20 2.74 -3.03
N CYS A 46 5.54 1.62 -3.34
CA CYS A 46 5.65 0.98 -4.66
C CYS A 46 5.26 1.96 -5.78
N TYR A 47 4.22 2.78 -5.55
CA TYR A 47 3.73 3.75 -6.53
C TYR A 47 4.61 5.01 -6.68
N ILE A 48 5.64 5.22 -5.85
CA ILE A 48 6.61 6.32 -6.06
C ILE A 48 7.33 6.17 -7.41
N ASN A 49 7.55 4.92 -7.83
CA ASN A 49 8.13 4.62 -9.14
C ASN A 49 7.11 4.73 -10.28
N CYS A 50 5.80 4.84 -9.96
CA CYS A 50 4.69 4.91 -10.91
C CYS A 50 3.62 5.94 -10.46
N PRO A 51 3.92 7.25 -10.50
CA PRO A 51 3.01 8.28 -10.00
C PRO A 51 1.70 8.38 -10.80
N ASP A 52 1.73 8.05 -12.09
CA ASP A 52 0.54 8.02 -12.99
C ASP A 52 -0.34 6.77 -12.82
N HIS A 53 0.03 5.84 -11.93
CA HIS A 53 -0.77 4.64 -11.72
C HIS A 53 -2.12 5.02 -11.08
N PRO A 54 -3.27 4.56 -11.62
CA PRO A 54 -4.59 4.95 -11.14
C PRO A 54 -4.81 4.60 -9.65
N ASP A 55 -4.22 3.50 -9.19
CA ASP A 55 -4.35 3.05 -7.80
C ASP A 55 -3.44 3.77 -6.79
N SER A 56 -2.53 4.64 -7.24
CA SER A 56 -1.60 5.38 -6.37
C SER A 56 -2.33 6.22 -5.32
N LEU A 57 -3.38 6.93 -5.73
CA LEU A 57 -4.21 7.74 -4.81
C LEU A 57 -4.95 6.87 -3.78
N GLY A 58 -5.49 5.73 -4.22
CA GLY A 58 -6.17 4.78 -3.33
C GLY A 58 -5.24 4.21 -2.28
N ALA A 59 -4.02 3.83 -2.68
CA ALA A 59 -3.00 3.34 -1.77
C ALA A 59 -2.57 4.39 -0.73
N GLN A 60 -2.41 5.64 -1.14
CA GLN A 60 -2.11 6.74 -0.21
C GLN A 60 -3.25 6.99 0.79
N GLY A 61 -4.50 6.89 0.36
CA GLY A 61 -5.66 6.97 1.25
C GLY A 61 -5.69 5.82 2.26
N ASN A 62 -5.48 4.59 1.80
CA ASN A 62 -5.43 3.41 2.67
C ASN A 62 -4.30 3.51 3.71
N ARG A 63 -3.09 3.90 3.28
CA ARG A 63 -1.96 4.17 4.19
C ARG A 63 -2.37 5.10 5.31
N GLN A 64 -2.96 6.25 4.98
CA GLN A 64 -3.39 7.22 5.99
C GLN A 64 -4.42 6.61 6.95
N ILE A 65 -5.41 5.88 6.46
CA ILE A 65 -6.43 5.25 7.30
C ILE A 65 -5.79 4.26 8.29
N TYR A 66 -4.98 3.31 7.82
CA TYR A 66 -4.39 2.30 8.69
C TYR A 66 -3.37 2.88 9.66
N CYS A 67 -2.55 3.84 9.23
CA CYS A 67 -1.57 4.48 10.09
C CYS A 67 -2.21 5.39 11.14
N ASN A 68 -3.29 6.12 10.80
CA ASN A 68 -4.03 6.89 11.79
C ASN A 68 -4.65 5.99 12.87
N GLN A 69 -5.15 4.81 12.48
CA GLN A 69 -5.67 3.82 13.43
C GLN A 69 -4.55 3.26 14.30
N ALA A 70 -3.39 2.93 13.73
CA ALA A 70 -2.23 2.48 14.50
C ALA A 70 -1.80 3.51 15.56
N SER A 71 -1.69 4.78 15.17
CA SER A 71 -1.35 5.88 16.09
C SER A 71 -2.41 6.06 17.18
N ALA A 72 -3.69 5.89 16.84
CA ALA A 72 -4.78 5.97 17.82
C ALA A 72 -4.76 4.81 18.83
N GLU A 73 -4.35 3.61 18.41
CA GLU A 73 -4.16 2.46 19.29
C GLU A 73 -2.95 2.61 20.21
N GLU A 74 -1.85 3.18 19.71
CA GLU A 74 -0.66 3.46 20.52
C GLU A 74 -0.91 4.57 21.58
N SER A 75 -1.96 5.37 21.37
CA SER A 75 -2.39 6.42 22.31
C SER A 75 -3.36 5.95 23.39
N ARG A 76 -3.70 4.64 23.42
CA ARG A 76 -4.65 4.04 24.35
C ARG A 76 -3.96 3.32 25.51
#